data_AF-A0A924HVX1-F1
#
_entry.id   AF-A0A924HVX1-F1
#
_cell.length_a   1.000
_cell.length_b   1.000
_cell.length_c   1.000
_cell.angle_alpha   90.00
_cell.angle_beta   90.00
_cell.angle_gamma   90.00
#
_symmetry.space_group_name_H-M   'P 1'
#
loop_
_entity.id
_entity.type
_entity.pdbx_description
1 polymer ?
#
loop_
_entity_poly.entity_id
_entity_poly.type
_entity_poly.pdbx_seq_one_letter_code
_entity_poly.pdbx_strand_id
1 'polypeptide(L)'
;MNLEVLLKEYANDGRCFQIVDGISLSKPRHIHLAGLQGSATAFVITAVFNHPSTSQLNHLVILRDAEEAAYFHNTLENLTS
;
A
#
# COMPACT_ATOMS: atom_id res chain seq x y z
N MET A 1 3.69 11.92 16.31
CA MET A 1 3.10 10.57 16.13
C MET A 1 4.24 9.61 15.83
N ASN A 2 4.32 8.43 16.44
CA ASN A 2 5.39 7.47 16.12
C ASN A 2 5.03 6.65 14.87
N LEU A 3 6.02 5.93 14.31
CA LEU A 3 5.84 5.12 13.10
C LEU A 3 4.85 3.97 13.31
N GLU A 4 4.92 3.26 14.43
CA GLU A 4 4.06 2.11 14.73
C GLU A 4 2.58 2.49 14.81
N VAL A 5 2.27 3.64 15.40
CA VAL A 5 0.92 4.20 15.47
C VAL A 5 0.43 4.48 14.05
N LEU A 6 1.24 5.12 13.20
CA LEU A 6 0.84 5.37 11.80
C LEU A 6 0.58 4.06 11.05
N LEU A 7 1.48 3.08 11.16
CA LEU A 7 1.29 1.77 10.53
C LEU A 7 -0.01 1.11 11.00
N LYS A 8 -0.29 1.16 12.31
CA LYS A 8 -1.52 0.62 12.87
C LYS A 8 -2.76 1.36 12.39
N GLU A 9 -2.74 2.69 12.30
CA GLU A 9 -3.87 3.46 11.78
C GLU A 9 -4.19 3.08 10.33
N TYR A 10 -3.18 3.00 9.45
CA TYR A 10 -3.40 2.58 8.06
C TYR A 10 -3.81 1.12 7.92
N ALA A 11 -3.28 0.22 8.78
CA ALA A 11 -3.68 -1.18 8.82
C ALA A 11 -5.14 -1.38 9.27
N ASN A 12 -5.72 -0.40 9.97
CA ASN A 12 -7.11 -0.42 10.45
C ASN A 12 -8.01 0.60 9.71
N ASP A 13 -7.52 1.24 8.66
CA ASP A 13 -8.29 2.22 7.90
C ASP A 13 -9.27 1.51 6.95
N GLY A 14 -10.56 1.87 7.05
CA GLY A 14 -11.61 1.30 6.21
C GLY A 14 -11.38 1.48 4.71
N ARG A 15 -10.63 2.52 4.29
CA ARG A 15 -10.26 2.74 2.89
C ARG A 15 -9.23 1.72 2.40
N CYS A 16 -8.30 1.29 3.26
CA CYS A 16 -7.37 0.21 2.93
C CYS A 16 -8.12 -1.12 2.76
N PHE A 17 -9.12 -1.40 3.61
CA PHE A 17 -9.97 -2.58 3.46
C PHE A 17 -10.74 -2.58 2.13
N GLN A 18 -11.25 -1.44 1.67
CA GLN A 18 -11.90 -1.34 0.36
C GLN A 18 -10.96 -1.70 -0.81
N ILE A 19 -9.67 -1.39 -0.68
CA ILE A 19 -8.66 -1.76 -1.68
C ILE A 19 -8.42 -3.26 -1.65
N VAL A 20 -8.20 -3.82 -0.45
CA VAL A 20 -8.00 -5.27 -0.23
C VAL A 20 -9.18 -6.07 -0.79
N ASP A 21 -10.40 -5.71 -0.40
CA ASP A 21 -11.62 -6.37 -0.88
C ASP A 21 -11.71 -6.28 -2.41
N GLY A 22 -11.41 -5.11 -2.98
CA GLY A 22 -11.37 -4.91 -4.42
C GLY A 22 -10.38 -5.83 -5.15
N ILE A 23 -9.21 -6.10 -4.55
CA ILE A 23 -8.18 -7.00 -5.10
C ILE A 23 -8.59 -8.47 -4.92
N SER A 24 -9.20 -8.84 -3.79
CA SER A 24 -9.57 -10.22 -3.46
C SER A 24 -10.80 -10.73 -4.24
N LEU A 25 -11.54 -9.86 -4.94
CA LEU A 25 -12.66 -10.26 -5.78
C LEU A 25 -12.20 -11.02 -7.04
N SER A 26 -13.03 -11.95 -7.49
CA SER A 26 -12.72 -12.87 -8.61
C SER A 26 -12.54 -12.21 -9.99
N LYS A 27 -12.84 -10.91 -10.11
CA LYS A 27 -12.71 -10.17 -11.38
C LYS A 27 -11.74 -9.00 -11.19
N PRO A 28 -10.88 -8.70 -12.19
CA PRO A 28 -10.02 -7.53 -12.14
C PRO A 28 -10.82 -6.25 -11.88
N ARG A 29 -10.30 -5.41 -10.99
CA ARG A 29 -10.91 -4.15 -10.58
C ARG A 29 -9.91 -3.02 -10.82
N HIS A 30 -10.41 -1.94 -11.40
CA HIS A 30 -9.64 -0.70 -11.53
C HIS A 30 -10.04 0.20 -10.36
N ILE A 31 -9.09 0.50 -9.48
CA ILE A 31 -9.32 1.33 -8.29
C ILE A 31 -8.49 2.60 -8.47
N HIS A 32 -9.16 3.76 -8.43
CA HIS A 32 -8.50 5.05 -8.49
C HIS A 32 -8.45 5.66 -7.09
N LEU A 33 -7.24 5.99 -6.62
CA LEU A 33 -7.02 6.67 -5.35
C LEU A 33 -6.75 8.15 -5.63
N ALA A 34 -7.49 9.04 -4.96
CA ALA A 34 -7.32 10.48 -5.05
C ALA A 34 -6.94 11.06 -3.68
N GLY A 35 -6.23 12.19 -3.68
CA GLY A 35 -5.85 12.88 -2.45
C GLY A 35 -4.66 12.26 -1.71
N LEU A 36 -3.92 11.35 -2.34
CA LEU A 36 -2.64 10.87 -1.81
C LEU A 36 -1.61 12.01 -1.88
N GLN A 37 -1.02 12.35 -0.74
CA GLN A 37 -0.01 13.41 -0.63
C GLN A 37 1.17 12.95 0.21
N GLY A 38 2.38 13.39 -0.16
CA GLY A 38 3.60 13.02 0.55
C GLY A 38 3.79 11.51 0.62
N SER A 39 4.08 11.00 1.82
CA SER A 39 4.36 9.58 2.07
C SER A 39 3.12 8.68 2.16
N ALA A 40 1.91 9.22 2.00
CA ALA A 40 0.67 8.45 2.17
C ALA A 40 0.61 7.19 1.28
N THR A 41 1.10 7.26 0.05
CA THR A 41 1.10 6.13 -0.89
C THR A 41 1.86 4.93 -0.34
N ALA A 42 3.00 5.14 0.32
CA ALA A 42 3.79 4.07 0.91
C ALA A 42 3.02 3.37 2.03
N PHE A 43 2.38 4.13 2.94
CA PHE A 43 1.58 3.56 4.02
C PHE A 43 0.35 2.79 3.52
N VAL A 44 -0.35 3.31 2.51
CA VAL A 44 -1.49 2.60 1.89
C VAL A 44 -1.02 1.29 1.27
N ILE A 45 0.08 1.31 0.51
CA ILE A 45 0.63 0.09 -0.10
C ILE A 45 1.12 -0.88 0.98
N THR A 46 1.80 -0.43 2.03
CA THR A 46 2.21 -1.29 3.15
C THR A 46 1.00 -1.96 3.81
N ALA A 47 -0.08 -1.22 4.07
CA ALA A 47 -1.29 -1.79 4.66
C ALA A 47 -1.93 -2.87 3.76
N VAL A 48 -2.02 -2.61 2.45
CA VAL A 48 -2.56 -3.58 1.47
C VAL A 48 -1.62 -4.76 1.28
N PHE A 49 -0.31 -4.55 1.24
CA PHE A 49 0.70 -5.59 1.07
C PHE A 49 0.74 -6.55 2.27
N ASN A 50 0.70 -6.02 3.49
CA ASN A 50 0.75 -6.80 4.72
C ASN A 50 -0.60 -7.43 5.11
N HIS A 51 -1.70 -7.04 4.48
CA HIS A 51 -3.01 -7.58 4.83
C HIS A 51 -3.10 -9.10 4.52
N PRO A 52 -3.64 -9.94 5.43
CA PRO A 52 -3.65 -11.39 5.26
C PRO A 52 -4.21 -11.86 3.91
N SER A 53 -5.32 -11.27 3.45
CA SER A 53 -5.99 -11.62 2.19
C SER A 53 -5.18 -11.35 0.92
N THR A 54 -4.12 -10.53 1.00
CA THR A 54 -3.31 -10.07 -0.13
C THR A 54 -1.83 -10.33 0.05
N SER A 55 -1.41 -10.81 1.23
CA SER A 55 -0.02 -11.14 1.58
C SER A 55 0.59 -12.26 0.73
N GLN A 56 -0.24 -13.12 0.15
CA GLN A 56 0.19 -14.21 -0.74
C GLN A 56 0.19 -13.83 -2.22
N LEU A 57 -0.17 -12.58 -2.54
CA LEU A 57 -0.19 -12.09 -3.90
C LEU A 57 1.11 -11.37 -4.24
N ASN A 58 1.52 -11.46 -5.50
CA ASN A 58 2.60 -10.63 -6.02
C ASN A 58 2.07 -9.23 -6.30
N HIS A 59 2.75 -8.20 -5.80
CA HIS A 59 2.41 -6.80 -6.05
C HIS A 59 3.43 -6.21 -7.01
N LEU A 60 2.96 -5.66 -8.14
CA LEU A 60 3.78 -4.92 -9.09
C LEU A 60 3.46 -3.43 -8.97
N VAL A 61 4.44 -2.63 -8.56
CA VAL A 61 4.32 -1.17 -8.48
C VAL A 61 5.05 -0.57 -9.68
N ILE A 62 4.32 0.16 -10.51
CA ILE A 62 4.87 0.86 -11.69
C ILE A 62 4.95 2.34 -11.36
N LEU A 63 6.16 2.89 -11.43
CA LEU A 63 6.47 4.30 -11.12
C LEU A 63 7.03 5.00 -12.35
N ARG A 64 7.16 6.32 -12.28
CA ARG A 64 7.47 7.14 -13.45
C ARG A 64 8.84 6.85 -14.03
N ASP A 65 9.84 6.65 -13.17
CA ASP A 65 11.23 6.43 -13.54
C ASP A 65 11.98 5.60 -12.48
N ALA A 66 13.25 5.32 -12.76
CA ALA A 66 14.11 4.49 -11.91
C ALA A 66 14.45 5.16 -10.57
N GLU A 67 14.47 6.48 -10.51
CA GLU A 67 14.80 7.23 -9.30
C GLU A 67 13.63 7.17 -8.31
N GLU A 68 12.42 7.47 -8.77
CA GLU A 68 11.20 7.31 -7.96
C GLU A 68 11.03 5.87 -7.48
N ALA A 69 11.32 4.89 -8.36
CA ALA A 69 11.28 3.48 -8.00
C ALA A 69 12.27 3.11 -6.90
N ALA A 70 13.51 3.62 -6.95
CA ALA A 70 14.50 3.37 -5.91
C ALA A 70 14.08 3.97 -4.55
N TYR A 71 13.60 5.22 -4.55
CA TYR A 71 13.12 5.87 -3.32
C TYR A 71 11.90 5.17 -2.72
N PHE A 72 10.95 4.79 -3.56
CA PHE A 72 9.76 4.06 -3.11
C PHE A 72 10.14 2.68 -2.56
N HIS A 73 11.03 1.95 -3.23
CA HIS A 73 11.48 0.63 -2.79
C HIS A 73 12.14 0.70 -1.40
N ASN A 74 13.09 1.61 -1.19
CA ASN A 74 13.74 1.80 0.11
C ASN A 74 12.73 2.17 1.20
N THR A 75 11.74 3.01 0.87
CA THR A 75 10.69 3.37 1.82
C THR A 75 9.84 2.16 2.17
N LEU A 76 9.40 1.39 1.17
CA LEU A 76 8.56 0.22 1.38
C LEU A 76 9.30 -0.87 2.17
N GLU A 77 10.58 -1.11 1.86
CA GLU A 77 11.44 -2.03 2.61
C GLU A 77 11.50 -1.63 4.09
N ASN A 78 11.76 -0.36 4.40
CA ASN A 78 11.77 0.13 5.78
C ASN A 78 10.42 0.01 6.51
N LEU A 79 9.29 0.03 5.78
CA LEU A 79 7.95 -0.08 6.37
C LEU A 79 7.46 -1.53 6.50
N THR A 80 8.11 -2.49 5.83
CA THR A 80 7.68 -3.90 5.77
C THR A 80 8.68 -4.88 6.40
N SER A 81 9.88 -4.41 6.73
CA SER A 81 10.94 -5.20 7.41
C SER A 81 10.72 -5.34 8.91
#